data_AF-A0A4P5YMI2-F1
#
_entry.id   AF-A0A4P5YMI2-F1
#
_cell.length_a   1.000
_cell.length_b   1.000
_cell.length_c   1.000
_cell.angle_alpha   90.00
_cell.angle_beta   90.00
_cell.angle_gamma   90.00
#
_symmetry.space_group_name_H-M   'P 1'
#
loop_
_entity.id
_entity.type
_entity.pdbx_description
1 polymer ?
#
loop_
_entity_poly.entity_id
_entity_poly.type
_entity_poly.pdbx_seq_one_letter_code
_entity_poly.pdbx_strand_id
1 'polypeptide(L)'
;MPTSINIAVEDSLSESVLRRLLNHRRRDLTVGTRYPLKQLAGGVTNPANQRSQRGLSGYGQLKVQLPAFNAAANTGQPFFVLSDLDVHAQCPGQLLPMWLPNAAPSPNLVFRVAVKEVEAWLVADRQNLADFLEVNVANLPTNSEALTDPKVEIVRLARLSASQDIVSDLVPPPGSSAAVGRGFERALRSFVRDHWNIDDAARHSRSLEKALRAIQLFHPR
;
A
#
# COMPACT_ATOMS: atom_id res chain seq x y z
N MET A 1 -24.33 12.30 7.42
CA MET A 1 -24.02 10.86 7.29
C MET A 1 -22.54 10.75 6.97
N PRO A 2 -21.79 9.78 7.52
CA PRO A 2 -20.42 9.53 7.10
C PRO A 2 -20.39 9.20 5.60
N THR A 3 -19.45 9.76 4.86
CA THR A 3 -19.35 9.49 3.42
C THR A 3 -18.55 8.21 3.22
N SER A 4 -19.16 7.23 2.57
CA SER A 4 -18.49 5.96 2.28
C SER A 4 -17.51 6.10 1.12
N ILE A 5 -16.30 5.58 1.29
CA ILE A 5 -15.30 5.46 0.23
C ILE A 5 -14.89 4.00 0.04
N ASN A 6 -14.96 3.53 -1.19
CA ASN A 6 -14.50 2.20 -1.56
C ASN A 6 -12.98 2.20 -1.66
N ILE A 7 -12.33 1.10 -1.29
CA ILE A 7 -10.86 0.98 -1.39
C ILE A 7 -10.46 -0.20 -2.26
N ALA A 8 -9.48 0.02 -3.15
CA ALA A 8 -8.89 -1.03 -3.97
C ALA A 8 -7.36 -1.01 -3.79
N VAL A 9 -6.83 -2.16 -3.39
CA VAL A 9 -5.42 -2.33 -2.97
C VAL A 9 -4.93 -3.72 -3.33
N GLU A 10 -3.62 -3.88 -3.43
CA GLU A 10 -2.99 -5.12 -3.89
C GLU A 10 -3.06 -6.24 -2.84
N ASP A 11 -2.87 -5.90 -1.57
CA ASP A 11 -2.80 -6.85 -0.47
C ASP A 11 -3.26 -6.33 0.90
N SER A 12 -3.13 -7.19 1.91
CA SER A 12 -3.63 -6.98 3.26
C SER A 12 -2.86 -5.88 4.01
N LEU A 13 -1.57 -5.71 3.73
CA LEU A 13 -0.76 -4.67 4.34
C LEU A 13 -1.11 -3.31 3.74
N SER A 14 -1.21 -3.24 2.40
CA SER A 14 -1.66 -2.05 1.67
C SER A 14 -3.05 -1.60 2.15
N GLU A 15 -3.97 -2.54 2.40
CA GLU A 15 -5.27 -2.24 3.00
C GLU A 15 -5.12 -1.62 4.40
N SER A 16 -4.32 -2.25 5.26
CA SER A 16 -4.10 -1.78 6.64
C SER A 16 -3.54 -0.35 6.66
N VAL A 17 -2.55 -0.09 5.80
CA VAL A 17 -1.95 1.24 5.60
C VAL A 17 -3.02 2.24 5.17
N LEU A 18 -3.73 1.98 4.07
CA LEU A 18 -4.72 2.93 3.55
C LEU A 18 -5.84 3.22 4.55
N ARG A 19 -6.32 2.21 5.27
CA ARG A 19 -7.32 2.39 6.34
C ARG A 19 -6.78 3.28 7.46
N ARG A 20 -5.52 3.09 7.86
CA ARG A 20 -4.88 3.94 8.87
C ARG A 20 -4.74 5.38 8.39
N LEU A 21 -4.37 5.60 7.12
CA LEU A 21 -4.26 6.94 6.52
C LEU A 21 -5.61 7.67 6.48
N LEU A 22 -6.68 6.99 6.04
CA LEU A 22 -8.03 7.55 6.00
C LEU A 22 -8.48 7.96 7.41
N ASN A 23 -8.34 7.07 8.40
CA ASN A 23 -8.68 7.35 9.79
C ASN A 23 -7.83 8.48 10.40
N HIS A 24 -6.60 8.66 9.93
CA HIS A 24 -5.69 9.70 10.42
C HIS A 24 -6.02 11.09 9.89
N ARG A 25 -6.42 11.20 8.61
CA ARG A 25 -6.67 12.50 7.96
C ARG A 25 -8.14 12.90 7.87
N ARG A 26 -9.05 11.94 7.67
CA ARG A 26 -10.46 12.19 7.38
C ARG A 26 -11.35 11.17 8.09
N ARG A 27 -11.60 11.40 9.38
CA ARG A 27 -12.45 10.54 10.23
C ARG A 27 -13.92 10.53 9.82
N ASP A 28 -14.34 11.49 8.99
CA ASP A 28 -15.67 11.58 8.39
C ASP A 28 -15.85 10.63 7.19
N LEU A 29 -14.76 10.11 6.62
CA LEU A 29 -14.80 9.08 5.59
C LEU A 29 -14.81 7.69 6.23
N THR A 30 -15.80 6.88 5.88
CA THR A 30 -15.88 5.48 6.30
C THR A 30 -15.50 4.56 5.15
N VAL A 31 -14.70 3.53 5.43
CA VAL A 31 -14.35 2.53 4.42
C VAL A 31 -15.56 1.67 4.11
N GLY A 32 -16.03 1.74 2.87
CA GLY A 32 -17.12 0.92 2.33
C GLY A 32 -16.63 -0.42 1.81
N THR A 33 -16.92 -0.70 0.54
CA THR A 33 -16.51 -1.94 -0.12
C THR A 33 -15.00 -1.98 -0.31
N ARG A 34 -14.43 -3.15 -0.07
CA ARG A 34 -12.99 -3.42 -0.21
C ARG A 34 -12.78 -4.37 -1.37
N TYR A 35 -11.80 -4.07 -2.20
CA TYR A 35 -11.42 -4.90 -3.34
C TYR A 35 -9.98 -5.41 -3.13
N PRO A 36 -9.79 -6.43 -2.25
CA PRO A 36 -8.47 -7.02 -2.01
C PRO A 36 -8.09 -7.95 -3.17
N LEU A 37 -7.06 -7.59 -3.93
CA LEU A 37 -6.78 -8.27 -5.19
C LEU A 37 -6.07 -9.63 -5.04
N LYS A 38 -5.18 -9.79 -4.04
CA LYS A 38 -4.61 -11.12 -3.69
C LYS A 38 -5.68 -12.19 -3.33
N GLN A 39 -6.92 -11.82 -3.02
CA GLN A 39 -8.02 -12.76 -2.69
C GLN A 39 -8.98 -13.04 -3.86
N LEU A 40 -8.92 -12.31 -4.98
CA LEU A 40 -9.83 -12.51 -6.11
C LEU A 40 -9.46 -13.69 -7.02
N ALA A 41 -8.42 -14.45 -6.69
CA ALA A 41 -8.18 -15.74 -7.33
C ALA A 41 -9.34 -16.76 -7.12
N GLY A 42 -10.31 -16.45 -6.25
CA GLY A 42 -11.42 -17.35 -5.92
C GLY A 42 -12.84 -16.74 -5.84
N GLY A 43 -13.10 -15.46 -6.08
CA GLY A 43 -14.48 -14.98 -5.90
C GLY A 43 -14.78 -13.56 -6.34
N VAL A 44 -15.84 -13.43 -7.15
CA VAL A 44 -16.52 -12.21 -7.62
C VAL A 44 -15.76 -11.39 -8.67
N THR A 45 -15.73 -11.91 -9.90
CA THR A 45 -15.43 -11.14 -11.12
C THR A 45 -16.48 -11.42 -12.19
N ASN A 46 -16.75 -10.42 -13.04
CA ASN A 46 -17.57 -10.55 -14.25
C ASN A 46 -17.09 -11.77 -15.10
N PRO A 47 -17.97 -12.73 -15.45
CA PRO A 47 -17.58 -13.98 -16.13
C PRO A 47 -16.88 -13.79 -17.47
N ALA A 48 -16.99 -12.62 -18.12
CA ALA A 48 -16.33 -12.33 -19.40
C ALA A 48 -14.79 -12.12 -19.29
N ASN A 49 -14.25 -11.72 -18.13
CA ASN A 49 -12.82 -11.40 -17.95
C ASN A 49 -12.05 -12.42 -17.11
N GLN A 50 -12.67 -13.55 -16.79
CA GLN A 50 -12.18 -14.50 -15.78
C GLN A 50 -10.96 -15.33 -16.25
N ARG A 51 -10.77 -15.48 -17.58
CA ARG A 51 -9.66 -16.25 -18.15
C ARG A 51 -8.35 -15.46 -18.25
N SER A 52 -8.40 -14.13 -18.34
CA SER A 52 -7.22 -13.26 -18.54
C SER A 52 -6.62 -12.72 -17.24
N GLN A 53 -7.27 -12.93 -16.08
CA GLN A 53 -6.84 -12.41 -14.78
C GLN A 53 -6.15 -13.45 -13.88
N ARG A 54 -6.20 -14.75 -14.23
CA ARG A 54 -5.47 -15.80 -13.51
C ARG A 54 -3.97 -15.63 -13.75
N GLY A 55 -3.20 -15.42 -12.68
CA GLY A 55 -1.74 -15.31 -12.72
C GLY A 55 -1.17 -13.89 -12.80
N LEU A 56 -2.02 -12.85 -12.80
CA LEU A 56 -1.57 -11.46 -12.67
C LEU A 56 -1.17 -11.15 -11.22
N SER A 57 -0.14 -10.33 -11.05
CA SER A 57 0.20 -9.71 -9.76
C SER A 57 -0.91 -8.75 -9.28
N GLY A 58 -0.89 -8.34 -8.01
CA GLY A 58 -1.81 -7.34 -7.47
C GLY A 58 -1.85 -6.05 -8.32
N TYR A 59 -0.68 -5.50 -8.65
CA TYR A 59 -0.50 -4.40 -9.60
C TYR A 59 -1.19 -4.65 -10.95
N GLY A 60 -0.97 -5.83 -11.55
CA GLY A 60 -1.58 -6.20 -12.83
C GLY A 60 -3.11 -6.26 -12.77
N GLN A 61 -3.65 -6.76 -11.66
CA GLN A 61 -5.09 -6.82 -11.43
C GLN A 61 -5.68 -5.42 -11.18
N LEU A 62 -4.98 -4.53 -10.44
CA LEU A 62 -5.38 -3.14 -10.24
C LEU A 62 -5.43 -2.39 -11.57
N LYS A 63 -4.40 -2.57 -12.42
CA LYS A 63 -4.33 -1.99 -13.76
C LYS A 63 -5.54 -2.33 -14.60
N VAL A 64 -5.91 -3.61 -14.64
CA VAL A 64 -7.05 -4.09 -15.43
C VAL A 64 -8.38 -3.56 -14.90
N GLN A 65 -8.50 -3.35 -13.59
CA GLN A 65 -9.75 -2.92 -12.96
C GLN A 65 -9.93 -1.39 -12.86
N LEU A 66 -8.85 -0.60 -12.96
CA LEU A 66 -8.93 0.85 -12.82
C LEU A 66 -9.99 1.50 -13.74
N PRO A 67 -10.15 1.11 -15.03
CA PRO A 67 -11.24 1.63 -15.87
C PRO A 67 -12.64 1.37 -15.30
N ALA A 68 -12.87 0.20 -14.71
CA ALA A 68 -14.15 -0.15 -14.10
C ALA A 68 -14.41 0.66 -12.82
N PHE A 69 -13.39 0.85 -11.97
CA PHE A 69 -13.49 1.72 -10.80
C PHE A 69 -13.76 3.18 -11.21
N ASN A 70 -13.10 3.66 -12.27
CA ASN A 70 -13.34 5.00 -12.80
C ASN A 70 -14.78 5.18 -13.32
N ALA A 71 -15.31 4.18 -14.03
CA ALA A 71 -16.68 4.19 -14.51
C ALA A 71 -17.68 4.20 -13.35
N ALA A 72 -17.47 3.36 -12.33
CA ALA A 72 -18.28 3.38 -11.11
C ALA A 72 -18.19 4.72 -10.38
N ALA A 73 -17.01 5.34 -10.32
CA ALA A 73 -16.81 6.64 -9.71
C ALA A 73 -17.59 7.77 -10.40
N ASN A 74 -17.75 7.69 -11.72
CA ASN A 74 -18.60 8.61 -12.47
C ASN A 74 -20.10 8.46 -12.16
N THR A 75 -20.52 7.38 -11.49
CA THR A 75 -21.90 7.22 -10.99
C THR A 75 -22.13 7.80 -9.60
N GLY A 76 -21.14 8.48 -9.02
CA GLY A 76 -21.21 9.09 -7.69
C GLY A 76 -20.60 8.24 -6.56
N GLN A 77 -20.00 7.09 -6.87
CA GLN A 77 -19.39 6.20 -5.87
C GLN A 77 -17.92 6.56 -5.62
N PRO A 78 -17.51 6.97 -4.42
CA PRO A 78 -16.11 7.34 -4.18
C PRO A 78 -15.19 6.12 -4.16
N PHE A 79 -14.03 6.22 -4.82
CA PHE A 79 -12.99 5.18 -4.82
C PHE A 79 -11.63 5.77 -4.43
N PHE A 80 -10.92 5.08 -3.54
CA PHE A 80 -9.49 5.24 -3.32
C PHE A 80 -8.75 4.01 -3.81
N VAL A 81 -7.89 4.20 -4.80
CA VAL A 81 -7.05 3.16 -5.36
C VAL A 81 -5.60 3.45 -4.97
N LEU A 82 -4.98 2.50 -4.25
CA LEU A 82 -3.57 2.55 -3.87
C LEU A 82 -2.83 1.38 -4.52
N SER A 83 -1.77 1.70 -5.24
CA SER A 83 -0.89 0.71 -5.89
C SER A 83 0.56 0.93 -5.48
N ASP A 84 1.35 -0.14 -5.52
CA ASP A 84 2.79 -0.08 -5.49
C ASP A 84 3.34 0.35 -6.87
N LEU A 85 4.60 0.80 -6.90
CA LEU A 85 5.25 1.17 -8.15
C LEU A 85 5.97 -0.07 -8.72
N ASP A 86 5.47 -0.57 -9.84
CA ASP A 86 6.12 -1.66 -10.57
C ASP A 86 7.58 -1.33 -10.88
N VAL A 87 8.46 -2.33 -10.76
CA VAL A 87 9.91 -2.19 -10.94
C VAL A 87 10.31 -1.69 -12.33
N HIS A 88 9.45 -1.85 -13.34
CA HIS A 88 9.64 -1.35 -14.69
C HIS A 88 9.02 0.03 -14.94
N ALA A 89 8.20 0.53 -14.02
CA ALA A 89 7.61 1.86 -14.10
C ALA A 89 8.61 2.94 -13.64
N GLN A 90 9.00 3.81 -14.55
CA GLN A 90 10.03 4.83 -14.29
C GLN A 90 9.50 6.02 -13.47
N CYS A 91 8.19 6.30 -13.53
CA CYS A 91 7.59 7.44 -12.83
C CYS A 91 6.16 7.13 -12.36
N PRO A 92 5.84 7.30 -11.05
CA PRO A 92 4.48 7.13 -10.53
C PRO A 92 3.42 7.98 -11.24
N GLY A 93 3.79 9.18 -11.71
CA GLY A 93 2.89 10.10 -12.39
C GLY A 93 2.40 9.61 -13.75
N GLN A 94 3.12 8.67 -14.37
CA GLN A 94 2.76 8.11 -15.68
C GLN A 94 1.80 6.93 -15.57
N LEU A 95 1.64 6.32 -14.38
CA LEU A 95 0.77 5.15 -14.21
C LEU A 95 -0.69 5.46 -14.51
N LEU A 96 -1.22 6.58 -14.02
CA LEU A 96 -2.62 6.93 -14.24
C LEU A 96 -2.96 7.11 -15.73
N PRO A 97 -2.23 7.92 -16.53
CA PRO A 97 -2.42 7.99 -17.97
C PRO A 97 -2.23 6.65 -18.68
N MET A 98 -1.28 5.82 -18.25
CA MET A 98 -1.06 4.49 -18.83
C MET A 98 -2.22 3.52 -18.57
N TRP A 99 -2.85 3.61 -17.40
CA TRP A 99 -3.93 2.71 -16.98
C TRP A 99 -5.31 3.20 -17.41
N LEU A 100 -5.46 4.51 -17.64
CA LEU A 100 -6.65 5.16 -18.19
C LEU A 100 -6.30 5.96 -19.47
N PRO A 101 -5.80 5.34 -20.54
CA PRO A 101 -5.33 6.08 -21.72
C PRO A 101 -6.46 6.78 -22.48
N ASN A 102 -7.69 6.28 -22.36
CA ASN A 102 -8.84 6.73 -23.15
C ASN A 102 -9.94 7.38 -22.27
N ALA A 103 -9.63 7.78 -21.04
CA ALA A 103 -10.61 8.36 -20.13
C ALA A 103 -9.97 9.37 -19.17
N ALA A 104 -10.68 10.46 -18.88
CA ALA A 104 -10.32 11.33 -17.76
C ALA A 104 -10.63 10.62 -16.42
N PRO A 105 -9.80 10.81 -15.39
CA PRO A 105 -10.10 10.32 -14.05
C PRO A 105 -11.33 11.06 -13.50
N SER A 106 -12.26 10.30 -12.93
CA SER A 106 -13.44 10.80 -12.26
C SER A 106 -13.04 11.70 -11.07
N PRO A 107 -13.77 12.79 -10.77
CA PRO A 107 -13.55 13.54 -9.54
C PRO A 107 -13.78 12.71 -8.27
N ASN A 108 -14.49 11.58 -8.37
CA ASN A 108 -14.72 10.62 -7.28
C ASN A 108 -13.68 9.50 -7.22
N LEU A 109 -12.64 9.54 -8.04
CA LEU A 109 -11.54 8.57 -8.05
C LEU A 109 -10.24 9.21 -7.55
N VAL A 110 -9.76 8.76 -6.39
CA VAL A 110 -8.43 9.08 -5.90
C VAL A 110 -7.49 7.93 -6.24
N PHE A 111 -6.54 8.17 -7.14
CA PHE A 111 -5.49 7.21 -7.47
C PHE A 111 -4.14 7.66 -6.91
N ARG A 112 -3.51 6.84 -6.06
CA ARG A 112 -2.20 7.11 -5.47
C ARG A 112 -1.28 5.91 -5.57
N VAL A 113 0.00 6.21 -5.59
CA VAL A 113 1.06 5.24 -5.84
C VAL A 113 2.10 5.39 -4.73
N ALA A 114 2.40 4.31 -4.02
CA ALA A 114 3.56 4.24 -3.15
C ALA A 114 4.82 4.10 -4.02
N VAL A 115 5.80 4.99 -3.86
CA VAL A 115 7.07 4.83 -4.57
C VAL A 115 7.77 3.59 -4.03
N LYS A 116 8.11 2.66 -4.93
CA LYS A 116 8.47 1.27 -4.62
C LYS A 116 7.26 0.50 -4.12
N GLU A 117 7.01 0.52 -2.81
CA GLU A 117 5.97 -0.25 -2.15
C GLU A 117 5.49 0.47 -0.89
N VAL A 118 4.33 0.10 -0.35
CA VAL A 118 3.83 0.65 0.94
C VAL A 118 4.80 0.44 2.10
N GLU A 119 5.64 -0.59 2.06
CA GLU A 119 6.72 -0.82 3.02
C GLU A 119 7.73 0.34 3.06
N ALA A 120 7.99 1.02 1.94
CA ALA A 120 8.84 2.22 1.93
C ALA A 120 8.23 3.36 2.76
N TRP A 121 6.90 3.45 2.85
CA TRP A 121 6.22 4.40 3.73
C TRP A 121 6.40 4.04 5.21
N LEU A 122 6.49 2.75 5.54
CA LEU A 122 6.75 2.30 6.90
C LEU A 122 8.19 2.57 7.30
N VAL A 123 9.16 2.32 6.41
CA VAL A 123 10.58 2.61 6.64
C VAL A 123 10.85 4.12 6.81
N ALA A 124 10.01 4.98 6.24
CA ALA A 124 10.13 6.43 6.41
C ALA A 124 9.94 6.87 7.88
N ASP A 125 9.22 6.10 8.69
CA ASP A 125 9.10 6.30 10.14
C ASP A 125 10.28 5.65 10.88
N ARG A 126 11.45 6.26 10.74
CA ARG A 126 12.72 5.63 11.13
C ARG A 126 12.75 5.30 12.63
N GLN A 127 12.39 6.23 13.49
CA GLN A 127 12.53 6.02 14.93
C GLN A 127 11.58 4.92 15.41
N ASN A 128 10.29 4.99 15.09
CA ASN A 128 9.33 3.99 15.59
C ASN A 128 9.55 2.62 14.94
N LEU A 129 10.00 2.55 13.68
CA LEU A 129 10.34 1.27 13.08
C LEU A 129 11.60 0.66 13.73
N ALA A 130 12.61 1.48 14.05
CA ALA A 130 13.79 1.01 14.77
C ALA A 130 13.43 0.44 16.15
N ASP A 131 12.57 1.15 16.88
CA ASP A 131 12.09 0.72 18.19
C ASP A 131 11.25 -0.56 18.09
N PHE A 132 10.34 -0.64 17.10
CA PHE A 132 9.53 -1.84 16.85
C PHE A 132 10.37 -3.07 16.49
N LEU A 133 11.42 -2.87 15.69
CA LEU A 133 12.33 -3.95 15.30
C LEU A 133 13.41 -4.23 16.37
N GLU A 134 13.47 -3.45 17.44
CA GLU A 134 14.52 -3.50 18.46
C GLU A 134 15.94 -3.45 17.86
N VAL A 135 16.16 -2.46 16.97
CA VAL A 135 17.45 -2.19 16.33
C VAL A 135 17.89 -0.75 16.55
N ASN A 136 19.19 -0.47 16.37
CA ASN A 136 19.69 0.89 16.38
C ASN A 136 19.16 1.68 15.17
N VAL A 137 18.56 2.85 15.38
CA VAL A 137 18.04 3.75 14.33
C VAL A 137 19.10 4.15 13.29
N ALA A 138 20.39 4.15 13.66
CA ALA A 138 21.49 4.40 12.73
C ALA A 138 21.59 3.36 11.61
N ASN A 139 21.03 2.16 11.80
CA ASN A 139 20.97 1.12 10.78
C ASN A 139 19.88 1.39 9.73
N LEU A 140 18.93 2.28 10.00
CA LEU A 140 17.83 2.57 9.08
C LEU A 140 18.23 3.60 8.03
N PRO A 141 17.78 3.42 6.78
CA PRO A 141 18.07 4.35 5.69
C PRO A 141 17.46 5.72 5.97
N THR A 142 18.12 6.77 5.49
CA THR A 142 17.61 8.15 5.57
C THR A 142 16.61 8.48 4.46
N ASN A 143 16.63 7.72 3.35
CA ASN A 143 15.72 7.90 2.22
C ASN A 143 15.08 6.54 1.85
N SER A 144 13.85 6.32 2.31
CA SER A 144 13.15 5.06 2.09
C SER A 144 12.68 4.87 0.64
N GLU A 145 12.39 5.95 -0.09
CA GLU A 145 11.93 5.87 -1.48
C GLU A 145 13.06 5.57 -2.47
N ALA A 146 14.32 5.69 -2.02
CA ALA A 146 15.50 5.28 -2.79
C ALA A 146 15.86 3.79 -2.63
N LEU A 147 15.15 3.05 -1.77
CA LEU A 147 15.39 1.63 -1.58
C LEU A 147 15.10 0.86 -2.87
N THR A 148 15.95 -0.12 -3.17
CA THR A 148 15.70 -1.03 -4.31
C THR A 148 14.50 -1.92 -4.02
N ASP A 149 14.46 -2.52 -2.83
CA ASP A 149 13.40 -3.40 -2.35
C ASP A 149 13.17 -3.13 -0.85
N PRO A 150 12.08 -2.44 -0.47
CA PRO A 150 11.79 -2.11 0.92
C PRO A 150 11.54 -3.34 1.80
N LYS A 151 10.97 -4.44 1.27
CA LYS A 151 10.72 -5.67 2.03
C LYS A 151 12.04 -6.32 2.43
N VAL A 152 12.97 -6.45 1.48
CA VAL A 152 14.30 -7.01 1.73
C VAL A 152 15.06 -6.15 2.75
N GLU A 153 14.91 -4.83 2.70
CA GLU A 153 15.55 -3.95 3.69
C GLU A 153 14.98 -4.15 5.10
N ILE A 154 13.66 -4.31 5.25
CA ILE A 154 13.04 -4.65 6.54
C ILE A 154 13.57 -6.00 7.06
N VAL A 155 13.69 -7.01 6.19
CA VAL A 155 14.27 -8.30 6.57
C VAL A 155 15.73 -8.17 6.99
N ARG A 156 16.53 -7.36 6.28
CA ARG A 156 17.93 -7.07 6.65
C ARG A 156 18.02 -6.44 8.02
N LEU A 157 17.16 -5.45 8.33
CA LEU A 157 17.07 -4.82 9.64
C LEU A 157 16.65 -5.83 10.71
N ALA A 158 15.63 -6.65 10.44
CA ALA A 158 15.14 -7.65 11.39
C ALA A 158 16.20 -8.69 11.77
N ARG A 159 17.14 -9.04 10.88
CA ARG A 159 18.29 -9.91 11.20
C ARG A 159 19.22 -9.34 12.28
N LEU A 160 19.22 -8.02 12.47
CA LEU A 160 20.01 -7.32 13.49
C LEU A 160 19.25 -7.16 14.81
N SER A 161 17.98 -7.58 14.87
CA SER A 161 17.12 -7.40 16.03
C SER A 161 17.64 -8.15 17.25
N ALA A 162 17.51 -7.54 18.43
CA ALA A 162 17.70 -8.23 19.69
C ALA A 162 16.55 -9.21 20.02
N SER A 163 15.38 -9.00 19.41
CA SER A 163 14.17 -9.81 19.66
C SER A 163 14.12 -11.05 18.77
N GLN A 164 14.13 -12.23 19.41
CA GLN A 164 13.99 -13.50 18.69
C GLN A 164 12.62 -13.65 18.03
N ASP A 165 11.58 -13.03 18.60
CA ASP A 165 10.23 -13.04 18.02
C ASP A 165 10.19 -12.24 16.71
N ILE A 166 10.84 -11.07 16.67
CA ILE A 166 11.01 -10.27 15.45
C ILE A 166 11.78 -11.05 14.39
N VAL A 167 12.88 -11.69 14.76
CA VAL A 167 13.67 -12.52 13.83
C VAL A 167 12.82 -13.66 13.28
N SER A 168 12.11 -14.40 14.14
CA SER A 168 11.28 -15.54 13.74
C SER A 168 10.14 -15.15 12.80
N ASP A 169 9.51 -13.99 13.03
CA ASP A 169 8.39 -13.53 12.23
C ASP A 169 8.82 -12.95 10.88
N LEU A 170 9.89 -12.14 10.86
CA LEU A 170 10.25 -11.35 9.69
C LEU A 170 11.31 -12.00 8.81
N VAL A 171 12.19 -12.86 9.36
CA VAL A 171 13.31 -13.43 8.61
C VAL A 171 12.93 -14.81 8.07
N PRO A 172 13.14 -15.09 6.77
CA PRO A 172 12.90 -16.42 6.23
C PRO A 172 13.88 -17.44 6.85
N PRO A 173 13.44 -18.68 7.10
CA PRO A 173 14.32 -19.69 7.70
C PRO A 173 15.48 -20.05 6.75
N PRO A 174 16.63 -20.50 7.30
CA PRO A 174 17.77 -20.91 6.48
C PRO A 174 17.37 -21.93 5.39
N GLY A 175 17.85 -21.73 4.17
CA GLY A 175 17.54 -22.58 3.02
C GLY A 175 16.16 -22.35 2.39
N SER A 176 15.35 -21.42 2.91
CA SER A 176 14.11 -21.01 2.25
C SER A 176 14.38 -20.14 1.02
N SER A 177 13.60 -20.34 -0.05
CA SER A 177 13.55 -19.44 -1.21
C SER A 177 12.63 -18.23 -1.00
N ALA A 178 11.96 -18.12 0.14
CA ALA A 178 11.09 -16.99 0.45
C ALA A 178 11.92 -15.72 0.70
N ALA A 179 11.46 -14.59 0.16
CA ALA A 179 12.11 -13.29 0.38
C ALA A 179 11.92 -12.76 1.82
N VAL A 180 10.80 -13.13 2.46
CA VAL A 180 10.39 -12.66 3.79
C VAL A 180 9.96 -13.81 4.69
N GLY A 181 9.99 -13.59 6.01
CA GLY A 181 9.47 -14.52 7.00
C GLY A 181 7.95 -14.70 6.92
N ARG A 182 7.45 -15.83 7.43
CA ARG A 182 6.01 -16.17 7.37
C ARG A 182 5.13 -15.21 8.17
N GLY A 183 5.69 -14.54 9.18
CA GLY A 183 5.02 -13.56 10.02
C GLY A 183 5.05 -12.13 9.46
N PHE A 184 5.70 -11.89 8.31
CA PHE A 184 6.00 -10.56 7.79
C PHE A 184 4.77 -9.63 7.70
N GLU A 185 3.73 -10.04 6.95
CA GLU A 185 2.51 -9.21 6.83
C GLU A 185 1.83 -9.01 8.20
N ARG A 186 1.83 -10.01 9.09
CA ARG A 186 1.21 -9.90 10.42
C ARG A 186 1.95 -8.89 11.29
N ALA A 187 3.27 -8.97 11.35
CA ALA A 187 4.11 -8.08 12.15
C ALA A 187 4.00 -6.63 11.66
N LEU A 188 4.10 -6.38 10.35
CA LEU A 188 3.98 -5.03 9.80
C LEU A 188 2.57 -4.44 9.97
N ARG A 189 1.52 -5.26 9.88
CA ARG A 189 0.16 -4.80 10.21
C ARG A 189 0.03 -4.42 11.69
N SER A 190 0.74 -5.08 12.59
CA SER A 190 0.81 -4.68 14.01
C SER A 190 1.53 -3.34 14.16
N PHE A 191 2.67 -3.17 13.49
CA PHE A 191 3.39 -1.89 13.44
C PHE A 191 2.49 -0.74 12.97
N VAL A 192 1.79 -0.91 11.83
CA VAL A 192 0.85 0.08 11.28
C VAL A 192 -0.26 0.46 12.26
N ARG A 193 -0.75 -0.52 13.05
CA ARG A 193 -1.83 -0.31 14.00
C ARG A 193 -1.35 0.47 15.23
N ASP A 194 -0.24 0.03 15.82
CA ASP A 194 0.10 0.36 17.21
C ASP A 194 1.27 1.34 17.33
N HIS A 195 2.16 1.41 16.35
CA HIS A 195 3.45 2.11 16.48
C HIS A 195 3.68 3.19 15.41
N TRP A 196 3.12 3.00 14.21
CA TRP A 196 3.44 3.85 13.07
C TRP A 196 2.97 5.30 13.25
N ASN A 197 3.92 6.23 13.18
CA ASN A 197 3.73 7.66 13.14
C ASN A 197 3.68 8.16 11.69
N ILE A 198 2.46 8.32 11.20
CA ILE A 198 2.18 8.78 9.84
C ILE A 198 2.74 10.18 9.56
N ASP A 199 2.69 11.08 10.54
CA ASP A 199 3.12 12.47 10.33
C ASP A 199 4.63 12.58 10.20
N ASP A 200 5.38 11.78 10.96
CA ASP A 200 6.83 11.71 10.84
C ASP A 200 7.24 11.03 9.54
N ALA A 201 6.63 9.88 9.21
CA ALA A 201 6.82 9.19 7.95
C ALA A 201 6.60 10.11 6.73
N ALA A 202 5.55 10.94 6.76
CA ALA A 202 5.20 11.82 5.67
C ALA A 202 6.21 12.97 5.45
N ARG A 203 6.99 13.35 6.47
CA ARG A 203 8.09 14.32 6.31
C ARG A 203 9.25 13.74 5.54
N HIS A 204 9.37 12.40 5.53
CA HIS A 204 10.48 11.67 4.95
C HIS A 204 10.10 10.85 3.70
N SER A 205 8.81 10.83 3.32
CA SER A 205 8.30 10.20 2.09
C SER A 205 7.39 11.14 1.31
N ARG A 206 7.82 11.52 0.10
CA ARG A 206 7.08 12.44 -0.77
C ARG A 206 5.82 11.80 -1.34
N SER A 207 5.84 10.49 -1.63
CA SER A 207 4.66 9.79 -2.14
C SER A 207 3.60 9.61 -1.05
N LEU A 208 4.00 9.40 0.21
CA LEU A 208 3.08 9.39 1.35
C LEU A 208 2.46 10.76 1.61
N GLU A 209 3.26 11.84 1.60
CA GLU A 209 2.74 13.22 1.74
C GLU A 209 1.65 13.52 0.70
N LYS A 210 1.92 13.18 -0.57
CA LYS A 210 0.94 13.34 -1.66
C LYS A 210 -0.32 12.51 -1.48
N ALA A 211 -0.21 11.31 -0.91
CA ALA A 211 -1.37 10.47 -0.61
C ALA A 211 -2.23 11.11 0.50
N LEU A 212 -1.60 11.56 1.59
CA LEU A 212 -2.27 12.24 2.69
C LEU A 212 -2.95 13.54 2.24
N ARG A 213 -2.27 14.33 1.41
CA ARG A 213 -2.83 15.56 0.84
C ARG A 213 -4.04 15.26 -0.06
N ALA A 214 -4.00 14.16 -0.81
CA ALA A 214 -5.14 13.75 -1.63
C ALA A 214 -6.35 13.35 -0.78
N ILE A 215 -6.14 12.59 0.29
CA ILE A 215 -7.19 12.25 1.26
C ILE A 215 -7.79 13.53 1.84
N GLN A 216 -6.95 14.48 2.28
CA GLN A 216 -7.39 15.72 2.87
C GLN A 216 -8.28 16.55 1.92
N LEU A 217 -7.85 16.68 0.66
CA LEU A 217 -8.52 17.51 -0.34
C LEU A 217 -9.71 16.81 -1.02
N PHE A 218 -9.90 15.51 -0.79
CA PHE A 218 -10.93 14.75 -1.46
C PHE A 218 -12.33 15.07 -0.93
N HIS A 219 -13.19 15.55 -1.82
CA HIS A 219 -14.60 15.82 -1.53
C HIS A 219 -15.44 15.08 -2.57
N PRO A 220 -16.09 13.97 -2.18
CA PRO A 220 -17.05 13.25 -3.01
C PRO A 220 -18.08 14.20 -3.64
N ARG A 221 -18.36 13.98 -4.93
CA ARG A 221 -19.30 14.75 -5.75
C ARG A 221 -20.47 13.89 -6.18
#